data_AF-A0A067D1S9-F1
#
_entry.id   AF-A0A067D1S9-F1
#
_cell.length_a   1.000
_cell.length_b   1.000
_cell.length_c   1.000
_cell.angle_alpha   90.00
_cell.angle_beta   90.00
_cell.angle_gamma   90.00
#
_symmetry.space_group_name_H-M   'P 1'
#
loop_
_entity.id
_entity.type
_entity.pdbx_description
1 polymer ?
#
loop_
_entity_poly.entity_id
_entity_poly.type
_entity_poly.pdbx_seq_one_letter_code
_entity_poly.pdbx_strand_id
1 'polypeptide(L)'
;FVFDTKKIDQLRAKVSSASVPRPSRVEALTALIWKCARAASRSNLGYSRPSLSVHAMNVRAVAETPLPDNSVGNSVAYLTAQASEKEAETLQDLVCSFRKAKADFSRNGLKNLLENKSIFDIPQSIKAKFEKDEVDFYTFSSIVNFPYYEVADFGWGKPVHVTLPNYVLSNLIIIMDTNDGKGIEVLVTLSPEDMAFFERDQELLAFAAINPPVLDVSIRKNESPLLISSL
;
A
#
# COMPACT_ATOMS: atom_id res chain seq x y z
N PHE A 1 6.95 -7.42 3.47
CA PHE A 1 5.95 -8.14 4.29
C PHE A 1 5.03 -8.94 3.39
N VAL A 2 4.71 -10.19 3.72
CA VAL A 2 3.82 -11.03 2.91
C VAL A 2 2.58 -11.41 3.71
N PHE A 3 1.42 -11.25 3.08
CA PHE A 3 0.09 -11.55 3.62
C PHE A 3 -0.52 -12.68 2.83
N ASP A 4 -0.81 -13.80 3.48
CA ASP A 4 -1.54 -14.89 2.85
C ASP A 4 -3.04 -14.54 2.71
N THR A 5 -3.74 -15.25 1.81
CA THR A 5 -5.16 -15.02 1.52
C THR A 5 -6.04 -15.14 2.76
N LYS A 6 -5.78 -16.10 3.64
CA LYS A 6 -6.58 -16.33 4.84
C LYS A 6 -6.44 -15.16 5.81
N LYS A 7 -5.21 -14.64 5.99
CA LYS A 7 -4.94 -13.44 6.80
C LYS A 7 -5.59 -12.20 6.20
N ILE A 8 -5.55 -12.04 4.88
CA ILE A 8 -6.24 -10.95 4.18
C ILE A 8 -7.75 -11.02 4.41
N ASP A 9 -8.37 -12.20 4.28
CA ASP A 9 -9.81 -12.35 4.48
C ASP A 9 -10.22 -12.13 5.94
N GLN A 10 -9.42 -12.58 6.89
CA GLN A 10 -9.60 -12.28 8.32
C GLN A 10 -9.52 -10.77 8.58
N LEU A 11 -8.54 -10.09 7.99
CA LEU A 11 -8.39 -8.64 8.11
C LEU A 11 -9.60 -7.92 7.49
N ARG A 12 -10.03 -8.32 6.29
CA ARG A 12 -11.21 -7.75 5.63
C ARG A 12 -12.48 -7.89 6.46
N ALA A 13 -12.66 -9.04 7.11
CA ALA A 13 -13.78 -9.26 8.04
C ALA A 13 -13.65 -8.36 9.27
N LYS A 14 -12.44 -8.26 9.86
CA LYS A 14 -12.16 -7.40 11.02
C LYS A 14 -12.47 -5.93 10.75
N VAL A 15 -12.10 -5.42 9.58
CA VAL A 15 -12.24 -3.99 9.23
C VAL A 15 -13.57 -3.65 8.55
N SER A 16 -14.44 -4.63 8.35
CA SER A 16 -15.80 -4.41 7.86
C SER A 16 -16.60 -3.57 8.87
N SER A 17 -17.42 -2.66 8.36
CA SER A 17 -18.27 -1.78 9.17
C SER A 17 -19.60 -1.53 8.47
N ALA A 18 -20.56 -0.90 9.15
CA ALA A 18 -21.83 -0.51 8.53
C ALA A 18 -21.62 0.41 7.31
N SER A 19 -20.64 1.31 7.37
CA SER A 19 -20.29 2.23 6.29
C SER A 19 -19.51 1.56 5.15
N VAL A 20 -18.70 0.55 5.47
CA VAL A 20 -17.91 -0.21 4.48
C VAL A 20 -18.08 -1.72 4.74
N PRO A 21 -19.21 -2.32 4.33
CA PRO A 21 -19.52 -3.72 4.66
C PRO A 21 -18.68 -4.73 3.88
N ARG A 22 -18.02 -4.30 2.79
CA ARG A 22 -17.16 -5.14 1.95
C ARG A 22 -15.87 -4.40 1.59
N PRO A 23 -14.90 -4.32 2.50
CA PRO A 23 -13.58 -3.76 2.22
C PRO A 23 -12.86 -4.61 1.15
N SER A 24 -12.17 -3.93 0.23
CA SER A 24 -11.23 -4.59 -0.71
C SER A 24 -9.95 -5.03 0.02
N ARG A 25 -9.16 -5.91 -0.61
CA ARG A 25 -7.84 -6.33 -0.11
C ARG A 25 -6.94 -5.11 0.16
N VAL A 26 -6.87 -4.21 -0.83
CA VAL A 26 -6.06 -2.98 -0.76
C VAL A 26 -6.53 -2.06 0.37
N GLU A 27 -7.84 -1.83 0.53
CA GLU A 27 -8.33 -0.96 1.62
C GLU A 27 -8.03 -1.51 3.01
N ALA A 28 -8.17 -2.83 3.19
CA ALA A 28 -7.87 -3.49 4.45
C ALA A 28 -6.38 -3.40 4.79
N LEU A 29 -5.51 -3.68 3.82
CA LEU A 29 -4.06 -3.58 3.98
C LEU A 29 -3.59 -2.15 4.18
N THR A 30 -4.11 -1.19 3.41
CA THR A 30 -3.85 0.24 3.61
C THR A 30 -4.15 0.65 5.04
N ALA A 31 -5.33 0.30 5.57
CA ALA A 31 -5.70 0.68 6.93
C ALA A 31 -4.77 0.07 7.99
N LEU A 32 -4.41 -1.22 7.83
CA LEU A 32 -3.48 -1.88 8.75
C LEU A 32 -2.10 -1.23 8.72
N ILE A 33 -1.49 -1.10 7.53
CA ILE A 33 -0.15 -0.56 7.35
C ILE A 33 -0.10 0.90 7.82
N TRP A 34 -1.10 1.71 7.46
CA TRP A 34 -1.18 3.10 7.88
C TRP A 34 -1.31 3.24 9.40
N LYS A 35 -2.12 2.39 10.05
CA LYS A 35 -2.24 2.39 11.51
C LYS A 35 -0.92 2.03 12.19
N CYS A 36 -0.26 0.97 11.75
CA CYS A 36 1.00 0.52 12.33
C CYS A 36 2.13 1.54 12.08
N ALA A 37 2.18 2.18 10.91
CA ALA A 37 3.18 3.21 10.60
C ALA A 37 3.02 4.45 11.51
N ARG A 38 1.77 4.86 11.79
CA ARG A 38 1.49 5.93 12.76
C ARG A 38 1.87 5.54 14.18
N ALA A 39 1.61 4.30 14.57
CA ALA A 39 1.99 3.79 15.89
C ALA A 39 3.52 3.78 16.04
N ALA A 40 4.24 3.43 14.98
CA ALA A 40 5.71 3.50 14.92
C ALA A 40 6.22 4.94 15.04
N SER A 41 5.73 5.87 14.22
CA SER A 41 6.07 7.31 14.27
C SER A 41 5.86 7.88 15.68
N ARG A 42 4.70 7.61 16.30
CA ARG A 42 4.43 8.03 17.68
C ARG A 42 5.42 7.44 18.69
N SER A 43 5.76 6.17 18.55
CA SER A 43 6.69 5.50 19.47
C SER A 43 8.10 6.07 19.36
N ASN A 44 8.49 6.50 18.16
CA ASN A 44 9.75 7.17 17.89
C ASN A 44 9.77 8.62 18.41
N LEU A 45 8.74 9.41 18.08
CA LEU A 45 8.67 10.83 18.42
C LEU A 45 8.26 11.11 19.87
N GLY A 46 7.58 10.16 20.53
CA GLY A 46 7.02 10.32 21.87
C GLY A 46 5.72 11.12 21.93
N TYR A 47 5.15 11.53 20.79
CA TYR A 47 3.87 12.23 20.70
C TYR A 47 3.13 11.88 19.40
N SER A 48 1.81 12.08 19.38
CA SER A 48 0.96 11.78 18.22
C SER A 48 0.93 12.94 17.23
N ARG A 49 1.02 12.62 15.93
CA ARG A 49 0.84 13.56 14.81
C ARG A 49 -0.40 13.20 13.99
N PRO A 50 -1.01 14.17 13.30
CA PRO A 50 -1.98 13.87 12.27
C PRO A 50 -1.24 13.20 11.12
N SER A 51 -1.94 12.43 10.30
CA SER A 51 -1.28 11.81 9.16
C SER A 51 -2.11 11.87 7.89
N LEU A 52 -1.40 11.84 6.78
CA LEU A 52 -1.94 11.72 5.44
C LEU A 52 -1.50 10.39 4.84
N SER A 53 -2.46 9.66 4.29
CA SER A 53 -2.17 8.62 3.32
C SER A 53 -2.53 9.11 1.93
N VAL A 54 -1.57 9.06 1.02
CA VAL A 54 -1.71 9.51 -0.36
C VAL A 54 -1.61 8.30 -1.27
N HIS A 55 -2.60 8.10 -2.14
CA HIS A 55 -2.72 6.89 -2.94
C HIS A 55 -2.63 7.20 -4.42
N ALA A 56 -1.62 6.62 -5.08
CA ALA A 56 -1.51 6.65 -6.53
C ALA A 56 -2.62 5.79 -7.15
N MET A 57 -3.35 6.35 -8.10
CA MET A 57 -4.48 5.70 -8.76
C MET A 57 -4.36 5.76 -10.28
N ASN A 58 -4.67 4.64 -10.94
CA ASN A 58 -4.84 4.60 -12.38
C ASN A 58 -6.10 5.40 -12.76
N VAL A 59 -5.92 6.51 -13.50
CA VAL A 59 -7.07 7.34 -13.94
C VAL A 59 -7.62 6.97 -15.31
N ARG A 60 -7.05 5.98 -16.01
CA ARG A 60 -7.49 5.57 -17.36
C ARG A 60 -8.98 5.24 -17.40
N ALA A 61 -9.46 4.47 -16.42
CA ALA A 61 -10.86 4.04 -16.35
C ALA A 61 -11.82 5.11 -15.80
N VAL A 62 -11.32 6.18 -15.19
CA VAL A 62 -12.16 7.23 -14.54
C VAL A 62 -12.11 8.58 -15.25
N ALA A 63 -11.38 8.69 -16.35
CA ALA A 63 -11.43 9.86 -17.21
C ALA A 63 -12.80 10.02 -17.88
N GLU A 64 -13.20 11.27 -18.19
CA GLU A 64 -14.47 11.55 -18.89
C GLU A 64 -14.59 10.75 -20.19
N THR A 65 -13.47 10.65 -20.92
CA THR A 65 -13.27 9.67 -21.99
C THR A 65 -12.28 8.63 -21.49
N PRO A 66 -12.74 7.41 -21.15
CA PRO A 66 -11.85 6.35 -20.67
C PRO A 66 -10.72 6.07 -21.65
N LEU A 67 -9.49 6.02 -21.13
CA LEU A 67 -8.31 5.69 -21.91
C LEU A 67 -8.16 4.17 -22.01
N PRO A 68 -7.67 3.64 -23.15
CA PRO A 68 -7.34 2.22 -23.27
C PRO A 68 -6.32 1.75 -22.23
N ASP A 69 -6.44 0.51 -21.76
CA ASP A 69 -5.51 -0.08 -20.79
C ASP A 69 -4.06 -0.11 -21.30
N ASN A 70 -3.87 -0.23 -22.61
CA ASN A 70 -2.56 -0.22 -23.28
C ASN A 70 -2.06 1.19 -23.63
N SER A 71 -2.74 2.25 -23.17
CA SER A 71 -2.29 3.63 -23.38
C SER A 71 -0.95 3.87 -22.68
N VAL A 72 0.07 4.25 -23.45
CA VAL A 72 1.42 4.54 -22.97
C VAL A 72 1.49 5.94 -22.37
N GLY A 73 2.08 6.05 -21.18
CA GLY A 73 2.32 7.32 -20.49
C GLY A 73 1.78 7.35 -19.07
N ASN A 74 1.98 8.51 -18.42
CA ASN A 74 1.52 8.74 -17.05
C ASN A 74 0.04 9.13 -17.05
N SER A 75 -0.80 8.20 -16.61
CA SER A 75 -2.22 8.44 -16.32
C SER A 75 -2.46 8.07 -14.87
N VAL A 76 -1.88 8.87 -13.98
CA VAL A 76 -1.96 8.70 -12.53
C VAL A 76 -2.52 9.97 -11.90
N ALA A 77 -3.33 9.80 -10.86
CA ALA A 77 -3.69 10.86 -9.93
C ALA A 77 -3.48 10.37 -8.51
N TYR A 78 -3.40 11.31 -7.58
CA TYR A 78 -3.26 11.01 -6.16
C TYR A 78 -4.52 11.44 -5.43
N LEU A 79 -5.10 10.52 -4.66
CA LEU A 79 -6.08 10.89 -3.64
C LEU A 79 -5.41 10.98 -2.28
N THR A 80 -5.99 11.79 -1.41
CA THR A 80 -5.48 12.00 -0.05
C THR A 80 -6.56 11.60 0.96
N ALA A 81 -6.21 10.75 1.92
CA ALA A 81 -7.03 10.45 3.07
C ALA A 81 -6.34 10.94 4.34
N GLN A 82 -7.11 11.62 5.20
CA GLN A 82 -6.62 12.20 6.45
C GLN A 82 -7.00 11.33 7.64
N ALA A 83 -6.06 11.21 8.58
CA ALA A 83 -6.27 10.68 9.92
C ALA A 83 -5.90 11.76 10.95
N SER A 84 -6.69 11.84 12.02
CA SER A 84 -6.52 12.82 13.09
C SER A 84 -5.37 12.45 14.04
N GLU A 85 -5.02 13.35 14.95
CA GLU A 85 -4.05 13.08 16.03
C GLU A 85 -4.58 12.15 17.11
N LYS A 86 -5.86 11.78 17.04
CA LYS A 86 -6.52 10.99 18.09
C LYS A 86 -6.02 9.55 18.06
N GLU A 87 -5.63 9.05 19.24
CA GLU A 87 -5.14 7.68 19.42
C GLU A 87 -6.20 6.60 19.16
N ALA A 88 -7.47 6.97 19.19
CA ALA A 88 -8.60 6.03 19.15
C ALA A 88 -9.05 5.63 17.73
N GLU A 89 -8.37 6.07 16.67
CA GLU A 89 -8.79 5.71 15.31
C GLU A 89 -8.61 4.21 15.07
N THR A 90 -9.75 3.57 14.86
CA THR A 90 -9.84 2.14 14.59
C THR A 90 -9.45 1.85 13.14
N LEU A 91 -9.20 0.58 12.82
CA LEU A 91 -8.98 0.19 11.42
C LEU A 91 -10.20 0.53 10.55
N GLN A 92 -11.40 0.39 11.10
CA GLN A 92 -12.66 0.73 10.43
C GLN A 92 -12.72 2.22 10.09
N ASP A 93 -12.26 3.10 10.99
CA ASP A 93 -12.22 4.55 10.74
C ASP A 93 -11.28 4.88 9.57
N LEU A 94 -10.09 4.26 9.53
CA LEU A 94 -9.14 4.46 8.42
C LEU A 94 -9.67 3.94 7.09
N VAL A 95 -10.35 2.78 7.09
CA VAL A 95 -11.04 2.26 5.89
C VAL A 95 -12.14 3.22 5.44
N CYS A 96 -12.93 3.78 6.37
CA CYS A 96 -13.97 4.76 6.05
C CYS A 96 -13.37 6.04 5.46
N SER A 97 -12.30 6.57 6.05
CA SER A 97 -11.58 7.74 5.53
C SER A 97 -11.06 7.49 4.12
N PHE A 98 -10.44 6.33 3.87
CA PHE A 98 -9.96 5.99 2.53
C PHE A 98 -11.09 5.82 1.52
N ARG A 99 -12.19 5.15 1.90
CA ARG A 99 -13.37 4.98 1.03
C ARG A 99 -14.02 6.31 0.69
N LYS A 100 -14.10 7.22 1.66
CA LYS A 100 -14.59 8.59 1.45
C LYS A 100 -13.69 9.35 0.48
N ALA A 101 -12.37 9.31 0.66
CA ALA A 101 -11.43 9.94 -0.25
C ALA A 101 -11.57 9.42 -1.70
N LYS A 102 -11.77 8.11 -1.88
CA LYS A 102 -12.07 7.52 -3.21
C LYS A 102 -13.37 8.07 -3.80
N ALA A 103 -14.44 8.13 -3.03
CA ALA A 103 -15.74 8.65 -3.48
C ALA A 103 -15.67 10.15 -3.82
N ASP A 104 -14.92 10.93 -3.05
CA ASP A 104 -14.70 12.36 -3.29
C ASP A 104 -13.90 12.56 -4.59
N PHE A 105 -12.84 11.78 -4.78
CA PHE A 105 -12.06 11.78 -6.02
C PHE A 105 -12.91 11.38 -7.25
N SER A 106 -13.74 10.34 -7.14
CA SER A 106 -14.60 9.92 -8.25
C SER A 106 -15.61 10.99 -8.68
N ARG A 107 -16.00 11.91 -7.79
CA ARG A 107 -16.95 12.98 -8.12
C ARG A 107 -16.28 14.11 -8.90
N ASN A 108 -15.18 14.65 -8.40
CA ASN A 108 -14.56 15.87 -8.96
C ASN A 108 -13.02 15.83 -9.02
N GLY A 109 -12.39 14.74 -8.59
CA GLY A 109 -10.94 14.67 -8.36
C GLY A 109 -10.11 14.90 -9.62
N LEU A 110 -10.49 14.29 -10.76
CA LEU A 110 -9.77 14.48 -12.01
C LEU A 110 -9.91 15.91 -12.55
N LYS A 111 -11.12 16.47 -12.49
CA LYS A 111 -11.38 17.86 -12.87
C LYS A 111 -10.53 18.82 -12.02
N ASN A 112 -10.57 18.65 -10.69
CA ASN A 112 -9.79 19.45 -9.76
C ASN A 112 -8.28 19.33 -10.02
N LEU A 113 -7.78 18.14 -10.34
CA LEU A 113 -6.37 17.92 -10.69
C LEU A 113 -5.96 18.71 -11.93
N LEU A 114 -6.78 18.69 -12.97
CA LEU A 114 -6.52 19.40 -14.23
C LEU A 114 -6.59 20.93 -14.07
N GLU A 115 -7.49 21.42 -13.22
CA GLU A 115 -7.65 22.85 -12.93
C GLU A 115 -6.55 23.38 -12.00
N ASN A 116 -6.29 22.69 -10.89
CA ASN A 116 -5.39 23.16 -9.83
C ASN A 116 -3.90 22.91 -10.14
N LYS A 117 -3.58 21.99 -11.06
CA LYS A 117 -2.21 21.58 -11.43
C LYS A 117 -1.34 21.12 -10.25
N SER A 118 -1.94 20.82 -9.10
CA SER A 118 -1.26 20.25 -7.94
C SER A 118 -1.37 18.75 -7.96
N ILE A 119 -0.24 18.05 -7.81
CA ILE A 119 -0.18 16.59 -7.80
C ILE A 119 -0.86 16.02 -6.55
N PHE A 120 -0.74 16.72 -5.42
CA PHE A 120 -1.36 16.35 -4.14
C PHE A 120 -2.39 17.40 -3.73
N ASP A 121 -3.59 16.96 -3.42
CA ASP A 121 -4.60 17.80 -2.78
C ASP A 121 -4.43 17.69 -1.26
N ILE A 122 -3.76 18.67 -0.66
CA ILE A 122 -3.54 18.73 0.79
C ILE A 122 -4.75 19.44 1.42
N PRO A 123 -5.51 18.76 2.31
CA PRO A 123 -6.66 19.37 2.95
C PRO A 123 -6.30 20.66 3.69
N GLN A 124 -7.09 21.72 3.47
CA GLN A 124 -6.88 23.03 4.09
C GLN A 124 -6.84 22.96 5.63
N SER A 125 -7.55 22.00 6.23
CA SER A 125 -7.58 21.72 7.67
C SER A 125 -6.21 21.40 8.28
N ILE A 126 -5.27 20.86 7.49
CA ILE A 126 -3.94 20.44 7.96
C ILE A 126 -2.80 21.10 7.20
N LYS A 127 -3.10 21.94 6.19
CA LYS A 127 -2.10 22.59 5.34
C LYS A 127 -1.02 23.32 6.14
N ALA A 128 -1.40 24.10 7.16
CA ALA A 128 -0.45 24.81 8.01
C ALA A 128 0.46 23.88 8.82
N LYS A 129 -0.04 22.71 9.25
CA LYS A 129 0.78 21.69 9.92
C LYS A 129 1.69 20.99 8.92
N PHE A 130 1.18 20.70 7.72
CA PHE A 130 1.95 20.09 6.65
C PHE A 130 3.14 20.96 6.23
N GLU A 131 2.94 22.27 6.07
CA GLU A 131 3.99 23.25 5.74
C GLU A 131 5.06 23.40 6.83
N LYS A 132 4.75 23.03 8.07
CA LYS A 132 5.67 23.06 9.22
C LYS A 132 6.35 21.72 9.49
N ASP A 133 6.12 20.72 8.64
CA ASP A 133 6.52 19.34 8.91
C ASP A 133 5.99 18.87 10.29
N GLU A 134 4.69 18.99 10.50
CA GLU A 134 3.96 18.50 11.68
C GLU A 134 2.93 17.41 11.32
N VAL A 135 3.00 16.84 10.11
CA VAL A 135 2.09 15.78 9.61
C VAL A 135 2.90 14.57 9.15
N ASP A 136 2.53 13.36 9.59
CA ASP A 136 3.11 12.14 9.03
C ASP A 136 2.53 11.89 7.63
N PHE A 137 3.39 11.77 6.63
CA PHE A 137 2.99 11.63 5.23
C PHE A 137 3.42 10.27 4.67
N TYR A 138 2.44 9.45 4.25
CA TYR A 138 2.65 8.10 3.71
C TYR A 138 2.12 7.97 2.29
N THR A 139 2.95 7.54 1.35
CA THR A 139 2.58 7.33 -0.05
C THR A 139 2.33 5.85 -0.31
N PHE A 140 1.16 5.52 -0.84
CA PHE A 140 0.75 4.19 -1.22
C PHE A 140 0.62 4.08 -2.74
N SER A 141 1.18 3.02 -3.30
CA SER A 141 0.95 2.63 -4.69
C SER A 141 0.55 1.16 -4.74
N SER A 142 -0.54 0.87 -5.44
CA SER A 142 -1.03 -0.50 -5.62
C SER A 142 -0.83 -0.92 -7.07
N ILE A 143 0.00 -1.94 -7.27
CA ILE A 143 0.17 -2.63 -8.55
C ILE A 143 -0.49 -4.01 -8.54
N VAL A 144 -1.44 -4.22 -7.63
CA VAL A 144 -2.34 -5.38 -7.60
C VAL A 144 -3.15 -5.48 -8.91
N ASN A 145 -3.34 -6.70 -9.39
CA ASN A 145 -3.94 -7.11 -10.66
C ASN A 145 -3.17 -6.69 -11.92
N PHE A 146 -1.95 -6.19 -11.79
CA PHE A 146 -1.08 -6.04 -12.96
C PHE A 146 -0.58 -7.42 -13.39
N PRO A 147 -0.62 -7.76 -14.69
CA PRO A 147 -0.37 -9.12 -15.16
C PRO A 147 1.12 -9.46 -15.23
N TYR A 148 1.97 -8.95 -14.32
CA TYR A 148 3.43 -9.10 -14.39
C TYR A 148 3.89 -10.55 -14.49
N TYR A 149 3.30 -11.45 -13.69
CA TYR A 149 3.65 -12.86 -13.73
C TYR A 149 3.23 -13.56 -15.03
N GLU A 150 2.18 -13.06 -15.69
CA GLU A 150 1.67 -13.63 -16.96
C GLU A 150 2.44 -13.08 -18.17
N VAL A 151 2.71 -11.77 -18.20
CA VAL A 151 3.35 -11.10 -19.35
C VAL A 151 4.87 -11.21 -19.35
N ALA A 152 5.49 -11.53 -18.22
CA ALA A 152 6.94 -11.72 -18.11
C ALA A 152 7.40 -13.15 -18.48
N ASP A 153 6.54 -13.94 -19.13
CA ASP A 153 6.98 -15.15 -19.81
C ASP A 153 7.44 -14.81 -21.23
N PHE A 154 8.76 -14.71 -21.39
CA PHE A 154 9.40 -14.43 -22.69
C PHE A 154 9.76 -15.71 -23.47
N GLY A 155 9.17 -16.86 -23.11
CA GLY A 155 9.39 -18.16 -23.77
C GLY A 155 10.19 -19.18 -22.95
N TRP A 156 10.54 -18.84 -21.72
CA TRP A 156 11.33 -19.68 -20.78
C TRP A 156 10.62 -19.92 -19.45
N GLY A 157 9.33 -19.61 -19.38
CA GLY A 157 8.50 -19.78 -18.20
C GLY A 157 8.32 -18.49 -17.41
N LYS A 158 7.31 -18.52 -16.54
CA LYS A 158 6.93 -17.40 -15.69
C LYS A 158 7.95 -17.11 -14.59
N PRO A 159 8.10 -15.85 -14.15
CA PRO A 159 8.97 -15.53 -13.04
C PRO A 159 8.48 -16.20 -11.74
N VAL A 160 9.43 -16.71 -10.96
CA VAL A 160 9.14 -17.22 -9.60
C VAL A 160 8.70 -16.07 -8.69
N HIS A 161 9.30 -14.89 -8.85
CA HIS A 161 9.05 -13.70 -8.05
C HIS A 161 9.25 -12.44 -8.88
N VAL A 162 8.38 -11.47 -8.69
CA VAL A 162 8.49 -10.10 -9.20
C VAL A 162 8.59 -9.19 -8.00
N THR A 163 9.55 -8.27 -8.01
CA THR A 163 9.73 -7.26 -6.96
C THR A 163 10.19 -5.94 -7.58
N LEU A 164 10.25 -4.89 -6.75
CA LEU A 164 10.78 -3.59 -7.13
C LEU A 164 12.11 -3.33 -6.42
N PRO A 165 13.02 -2.57 -7.04
CA PRO A 165 14.24 -2.17 -6.37
C PRO A 165 13.92 -1.38 -5.10
N ASN A 166 14.83 -1.47 -4.12
CA ASN A 166 14.68 -0.70 -2.90
C ASN A 166 14.69 0.80 -3.23
N TYR A 167 13.62 1.50 -2.87
CA TYR A 167 13.51 2.94 -3.07
C TYR A 167 14.19 3.66 -1.91
N VAL A 168 14.99 4.70 -2.21
CA VAL A 168 15.56 5.62 -1.20
C VAL A 168 14.51 6.67 -0.75
N LEU A 169 13.22 6.41 -1.02
CA LEU A 169 12.12 7.28 -0.64
C LEU A 169 11.53 6.80 0.68
N SER A 170 11.70 7.59 1.74
CA SER A 170 11.02 7.34 3.01
C SER A 170 9.50 7.42 2.85
N ASN A 171 8.79 6.61 3.62
CA ASN A 171 7.32 6.57 3.70
C ASN A 171 6.63 6.17 2.38
N LEU A 172 7.27 5.31 1.59
CA LEU A 172 6.69 4.70 0.40
C LEU A 172 6.23 3.27 0.71
N ILE A 173 4.99 2.95 0.34
CA ILE A 173 4.37 1.65 0.50
C ILE A 173 3.90 1.18 -0.88
N ILE A 174 4.41 0.03 -1.33
CA ILE A 174 3.98 -0.63 -2.55
C ILE A 174 3.23 -1.90 -2.20
N ILE A 175 2.03 -2.08 -2.77
CA ILE A 175 1.19 -3.26 -2.60
C ILE A 175 1.13 -4.03 -3.92
N MET A 176 1.51 -5.31 -3.91
CA MET A 176 1.60 -6.15 -5.11
C MET A 176 1.12 -7.58 -4.86
N ASP A 177 0.61 -8.25 -5.90
CA ASP A 177 0.22 -9.66 -5.76
C ASP A 177 1.46 -10.57 -5.65
N THR A 178 1.29 -11.68 -4.93
CA THR A 178 2.21 -12.82 -5.02
C THR A 178 2.04 -13.56 -6.34
N ASN A 179 2.98 -14.45 -6.67
CA ASN A 179 2.99 -15.19 -7.94
C ASN A 179 1.73 -16.04 -8.21
N ASP A 180 1.04 -16.47 -7.16
CA ASP A 180 -0.21 -17.22 -7.24
C ASP A 180 -1.46 -16.34 -7.39
N GLY A 181 -1.30 -15.01 -7.31
CA GLY A 181 -2.38 -14.01 -7.36
C GLY A 181 -3.29 -13.99 -6.13
N LYS A 182 -3.03 -14.83 -5.12
CA LYS A 182 -3.91 -15.00 -3.96
C LYS A 182 -3.41 -14.25 -2.74
N GLY A 183 -2.10 -14.25 -2.51
CA GLY A 183 -1.45 -13.46 -1.48
C GLY A 183 -1.13 -12.03 -1.92
N ILE A 184 -0.63 -11.23 -0.99
CA ILE A 184 -0.17 -9.87 -1.25
C ILE A 184 1.20 -9.68 -0.59
N GLU A 185 2.15 -9.16 -1.35
CA GLU A 185 3.39 -8.61 -0.83
C GLU A 185 3.26 -7.09 -0.68
N VAL A 186 3.73 -6.59 0.46
CA VAL A 186 3.80 -5.16 0.75
C VAL A 186 5.26 -4.79 1.00
N LEU A 187 5.80 -3.95 0.12
CA LEU A 187 7.11 -3.33 0.27
C LEU A 187 6.91 -2.03 1.03
N VAL A 188 7.59 -1.88 2.17
CA VAL A 188 7.45 -0.74 3.06
C VAL A 188 8.80 -0.10 3.26
N THR A 189 8.91 1.19 2.95
CA THR A 189 10.06 2.02 3.26
C THR A 189 9.65 3.07 4.29
N LEU A 190 10.35 3.14 5.42
CA LEU A 190 10.18 4.12 6.50
C LEU A 190 11.57 4.63 6.92
N SER A 191 11.62 5.63 7.82
CA SER A 191 12.89 5.95 8.50
C SER A 191 13.39 4.72 9.27
N PRO A 192 14.71 4.56 9.47
CA PRO A 192 15.25 3.45 10.25
C PRO A 192 14.64 3.36 11.66
N GLU A 193 14.37 4.51 12.27
CA GLU A 193 13.78 4.62 13.61
C GLU A 193 12.34 4.11 13.63
N ASP A 194 11.50 4.55 12.68
CA ASP A 194 10.12 4.10 12.58
C ASP A 194 10.05 2.62 12.17
N MET A 195 10.91 2.18 11.25
CA MET A 195 10.94 0.79 10.79
C MET A 195 11.23 -0.17 11.95
N ALA A 196 12.11 0.20 12.88
CA ALA A 196 12.43 -0.60 14.06
C ALA A 196 11.21 -0.82 14.98
N PHE A 197 10.29 0.14 15.06
CA PHE A 197 9.02 -0.05 15.78
C PHE A 197 8.00 -0.82 14.93
N PHE A 198 7.91 -0.48 13.64
CA PHE A 198 6.96 -1.06 12.69
C PHE A 198 7.13 -2.58 12.55
N GLU A 199 8.37 -3.07 12.43
CA GLU A 199 8.68 -4.50 12.30
C GLU A 199 8.34 -5.32 13.54
N ARG A 200 8.15 -4.67 14.70
CA ARG A 200 7.82 -5.32 15.99
C ARG A 200 6.34 -5.17 16.37
N ASP A 201 5.57 -4.46 15.56
CA ASP A 201 4.15 -4.21 15.81
C ASP A 201 3.35 -5.53 15.79
N GLN A 202 2.77 -5.88 16.94
CA GLN A 202 2.06 -7.16 17.10
C GLN A 202 0.74 -7.21 16.31
N GLU A 203 0.10 -6.07 16.04
CA GLU A 203 -1.09 -6.03 15.21
C GLU A 203 -0.75 -6.31 13.74
N LEU A 204 0.39 -5.80 13.25
CA LEU A 204 0.92 -6.13 11.92
C LEU A 204 1.29 -7.61 11.81
N LEU A 205 2.09 -8.11 12.76
CA LEU A 205 2.62 -9.48 12.75
C LEU A 205 1.53 -10.54 12.93
N ALA A 206 0.35 -10.17 13.44
CA ALA A 206 -0.80 -11.06 13.47
C ALA A 206 -1.29 -11.44 12.05
N PHE A 207 -1.01 -10.61 11.04
CA PHE A 207 -1.48 -10.79 9.66
C PHE A 207 -0.36 -11.01 8.63
N ALA A 208 0.88 -10.64 8.95
CA ALA A 208 1.99 -10.62 7.99
C ALA A 208 3.20 -11.44 8.42
N ALA A 209 3.88 -12.07 7.46
CA ALA A 209 5.23 -12.59 7.63
C ALA A 209 6.27 -11.54 7.19
N ILE A 210 7.34 -11.38 7.97
CA ILE A 210 8.47 -10.52 7.61
C ILE A 210 9.39 -11.31 6.68
N ASN A 211 9.61 -10.78 5.48
CA ASN A 211 10.57 -11.27 4.48
C ASN A 211 10.70 -12.81 4.42
N PRO A 212 9.60 -13.55 4.22
CA PRO A 212 9.69 -14.99 4.10
C PRO A 212 10.50 -15.38 2.85
N PRO A 213 11.11 -16.57 2.82
CA PRO A 213 11.80 -17.06 1.64
C PRO A 213 10.87 -17.12 0.43
N VAL A 214 11.38 -16.71 -0.72
CA VAL A 214 10.64 -16.77 -2.01
C VAL A 214 10.42 -18.21 -2.46
N LEU A 215 11.37 -19.10 -2.19
CA LEU A 215 11.31 -20.51 -2.53
C LEU A 215 11.17 -21.36 -1.26
N ASP A 216 10.20 -22.26 -1.27
CA ASP A 216 10.09 -23.26 -0.22
C ASP A 216 11.27 -24.23 -0.31
N VAL A 217 12.03 -24.37 0.77
CA VAL A 217 13.29 -25.15 0.81
C VAL A 217 13.05 -26.63 0.52
N SER A 218 11.80 -27.08 0.58
CA SER A 218 11.34 -28.43 0.24
C SER A 218 11.55 -28.80 -1.24
N ILE A 219 11.59 -27.82 -2.16
CA ILE A 219 11.77 -28.07 -3.60
C ILE A 219 13.25 -28.38 -3.94
N ARG A 220 14.20 -27.94 -3.11
CA ARG A 220 15.64 -28.18 -3.34
C ARG A 220 16.08 -29.64 -3.17
N LYS A 221 15.22 -30.53 -2.64
CA LYS A 221 15.58 -31.95 -2.48
C LYS A 221 15.43 -32.79 -3.75
N ASN A 222 14.83 -32.26 -4.80
CA ASN A 222 14.64 -32.98 -6.07
C ASN A 222 15.48 -32.43 -7.24
N GLU A 223 16.37 -31.47 -7.00
CA GLU A 223 17.29 -30.99 -8.03
C GLU A 223 18.73 -31.43 -7.72
N SER A 224 19.37 -32.01 -8.74
CA SER A 224 20.71 -32.59 -8.67
C SER A 224 21.77 -31.58 -8.19
N PRO A 225 22.85 -32.00 -7.49
CA PRO A 225 23.80 -31.12 -6.80
C PRO A 225 24.82 -30.44 -7.71
N LEU A 226 24.39 -29.94 -8.88
CA LEU A 226 25.24 -29.21 -9.81
C LEU A 226 24.62 -27.85 -10.08
N LEU A 227 24.76 -26.93 -9.11
CA LEU A 227 24.82 -25.47 -9.28
C LEU A 227 24.86 -24.80 -7.89
N ILE A 228 25.81 -25.21 -7.05
CA ILE A 228 26.26 -24.38 -5.92
C ILE A 228 27.60 -23.78 -6.33
N SER A 229 27.54 -22.75 -7.17
CA SER A 229 28.57 -21.72 -7.22
C SER A 229 27.94 -20.44 -7.76
N SER A 230 28.12 -19.36 -7.00
CA SER A 230 27.82 -17.95 -7.34
C SER A 230 26.35 -17.60 -7.63
N LEU A 231 25.63 -17.15 -6.61
CA LEU A 231 25.15 -15.77 -6.42
C LEU A 231 24.49 -15.63 -5.04
#